data_AF-A0A955SRJ3-F1
#
_entry.id   AF-A0A955SRJ3-F1
#
_cell.length_a   1.000
_cell.length_b   1.000
_cell.length_c   1.000
_cell.angle_alpha   90.00
_cell.angle_beta   90.00
_cell.angle_gamma   90.00
#
_symmetry.space_group_name_H-M   'P 1'
#
loop_
_entity.id
_entity.type
_entity.pdbx_description
1 polymer ?
#
loop_
_entity_poly.entity_id
_entity_poly.type
_entity_poly.pdbx_seq_one_letter_code
_entity_poly.pdbx_strand_id
1 'polypeptide(L)'
;MVLRQRKEPRVTNVFIQGDFTRKGEVVQPGVLDVLNDMEPVEKPTRLDLAKWIVAPDNPLTARVTVNRFWQRFFGKGIVETENDFGSQGSLPTQPELLDWLAVEFIENGWSMKSIQRLIATSATYRQS
;
A
#
# COMPACT_ATOMS: atom_id res chain seq x y z
N MET A 1 -6.91 -12.23 -19.14
CA MET A 1 -6.23 -12.13 -17.83
C MET A 1 -6.22 -13.51 -17.17
N VAL A 2 -5.08 -14.20 -17.08
CA VAL A 2 -5.03 -15.55 -16.47
C VAL A 2 -4.82 -15.39 -14.96
N LEU A 3 -5.91 -15.42 -14.19
CA LEU A 3 -5.89 -15.30 -12.72
C LEU A 3 -5.52 -16.60 -12.00
N ARG A 4 -5.37 -17.72 -12.71
CA ARG A 4 -5.12 -19.04 -12.11
C ARG A 4 -3.62 -19.33 -11.99
N GLN A 5 -3.20 -19.78 -10.81
CA GLN A 5 -1.84 -20.28 -10.60
C GLN A 5 -1.57 -21.46 -11.55
N ARG A 6 -0.38 -21.46 -12.17
CA ARG A 6 0.04 -22.56 -13.04
C ARG A 6 0.35 -23.80 -12.18
N LYS A 7 0.08 -24.99 -12.72
CA LYS A 7 0.50 -26.25 -12.09
C LYS A 7 2.02 -26.32 -11.93
N GLU A 8 2.75 -25.82 -12.94
CA GLU A 8 4.20 -25.68 -12.91
C GLU A 8 4.57 -24.19 -12.92
N PRO A 9 5.17 -23.67 -11.83
CA PRO A 9 5.64 -22.29 -11.77
C PRO A 9 6.71 -22.01 -12.83
N ARG A 10 6.68 -20.80 -13.41
CA ARG A 10 7.76 -20.33 -14.28
C ARG A 10 8.95 -19.95 -13.41
N VAL A 11 10.14 -20.43 -13.75
CA VAL A 11 11.39 -19.97 -13.15
C VAL A 11 11.61 -18.50 -13.54
N THR A 12 11.83 -17.66 -12.53
CA THR A 12 12.13 -16.23 -12.69
C THR A 12 13.57 -15.99 -12.25
N ASN A 13 14.30 -15.16 -12.98
CA ASN A 13 15.69 -14.83 -12.70
C ASN A 13 15.86 -13.32 -12.55
N VAL A 14 16.86 -12.90 -11.77
CA VAL A 14 17.39 -11.54 -11.84
C VAL A 14 18.08 -11.36 -13.20
N PHE A 15 17.84 -10.24 -13.88
CA PHE A 15 18.55 -9.91 -15.12
C PHE A 15 19.74 -9.01 -14.84
N ILE A 16 20.92 -9.46 -15.26
CA ILE A 16 22.17 -8.75 -14.99
C ILE A 16 22.16 -7.44 -15.76
N GLN A 17 22.23 -6.32 -15.04
CA GLN A 17 22.16 -4.96 -15.62
C GLN A 17 20.88 -4.71 -16.44
N GLY A 18 19.81 -5.44 -16.15
CA GLY A 18 18.54 -5.33 -16.88
C GLY A 18 18.51 -6.01 -18.26
N ASP A 19 19.58 -6.71 -18.66
CA ASP A 19 19.64 -7.45 -19.92
C ASP A 19 18.87 -8.78 -19.80
N PHE A 20 17.74 -8.89 -20.50
CA PHE A 20 16.86 -10.07 -20.48
C PHE A 20 17.52 -11.34 -21.04
N THR A 21 18.61 -11.21 -21.80
CA THR A 21 19.39 -12.35 -22.32
C THR A 21 20.37 -12.89 -21.29
N ARG A 22 20.80 -12.05 -20.34
CA ARG A 22 21.76 -12.38 -19.27
C ARG A 22 21.05 -12.69 -17.97
N LYS A 23 20.66 -13.96 -17.82
CA LYS A 23 20.04 -14.48 -16.59
C LYS A 23 21.09 -14.63 -15.49
N GLY A 24 20.81 -14.03 -14.34
CA GLY A 24 21.49 -14.26 -13.07
C GLY A 24 20.73 -15.26 -12.20
N GLU A 25 20.81 -15.05 -10.89
CA GLU A 25 20.23 -15.93 -9.88
C GLU A 25 18.71 -16.12 -10.03
N VAL A 26 18.24 -17.30 -9.64
CA VAL A 26 16.81 -17.62 -9.59
C VAL A 26 16.21 -16.94 -8.37
N VAL A 27 15.09 -16.23 -8.55
CA VAL A 27 14.36 -15.62 -7.44
C VAL A 27 13.20 -16.50 -7.00
N GLN A 28 12.96 -16.51 -5.69
CA GLN A 28 11.81 -17.17 -5.09
C GLN A 28 10.69 -16.15 -4.79
N PRO A 29 9.43 -16.59 -4.70
CA PRO A 29 8.36 -15.74 -4.18
C PRO A 29 8.69 -15.22 -2.78
N GLY A 30 8.49 -13.93 -2.55
CA GLY A 30 8.80 -13.27 -1.28
C GLY A 30 8.51 -11.78 -1.34
N VAL A 31 8.99 -11.05 -0.34
CA VAL A 31 8.96 -9.58 -0.25
C VAL A 31 10.38 -9.03 -0.44
N LEU A 32 10.51 -7.71 -0.53
CA LEU A 32 11.83 -7.08 -0.63
C LEU A 32 12.51 -7.09 0.74
N ASP A 33 13.76 -7.52 0.81
CA ASP A 33 14.55 -7.61 2.05
C ASP A 33 14.74 -6.27 2.78
N VAL A 34 14.53 -5.15 2.10
CA VAL A 34 14.61 -3.79 2.67
C VAL A 34 13.31 -3.36 3.38
N LEU A 35 12.23 -4.12 3.22
CA LEU A 35 10.92 -3.86 3.81
C LEU A 35 10.67 -4.80 5.00
N ASN A 36 9.49 -4.69 5.61
CA ASN A 36 9.08 -5.58 6.69
C ASN A 36 9.09 -7.05 6.24
N ASP A 37 9.51 -7.94 7.14
CA ASP A 37 9.47 -9.37 6.89
C ASP A 37 8.04 -9.87 6.65
N MET A 38 7.92 -10.90 5.83
CA MET A 38 6.68 -11.67 5.69
C MET A 38 6.73 -12.86 6.64
N GLU A 39 5.59 -13.23 7.24
CA GLU A 39 5.52 -14.46 8.02
C GLU A 39 5.99 -15.68 7.20
N PRO A 40 6.75 -16.62 7.81
CA PRO A 40 7.27 -17.76 7.08
C PRO A 40 6.14 -18.62 6.48
N VAL A 41 6.09 -18.72 5.16
CA VAL A 41 5.18 -19.60 4.42
C VAL A 41 6.01 -20.47 3.49
N GLU A 42 5.77 -21.79 3.49
CA GLU A 42 6.54 -22.75 2.68
C GLU A 42 6.51 -22.41 1.18
N LYS A 43 5.36 -21.94 0.68
CA LYS A 43 5.14 -21.55 -0.73
C LYS A 43 4.31 -20.27 -0.80
N PRO A 44 4.94 -19.08 -0.69
CA PRO A 44 4.22 -17.83 -0.69
C PRO A 44 3.40 -17.64 -1.97
N THR A 45 2.15 -17.22 -1.80
CA THR A 45 1.19 -17.00 -2.87
C THR A 45 0.87 -15.52 -3.01
N ARG A 46 0.11 -15.17 -4.06
CA ARG A 46 -0.41 -13.81 -4.24
C ARG A 46 -1.34 -13.38 -3.09
N LEU A 47 -2.03 -14.34 -2.46
CA LEU A 47 -2.88 -14.04 -1.31
C LEU A 47 -2.04 -13.65 -0.10
N ASP A 48 -0.89 -14.31 0.10
CA ASP A 48 0.02 -14.00 1.21
C ASP A 48 0.64 -12.61 1.03
N LEU A 49 1.07 -12.28 -0.19
CA LEU A 49 1.50 -10.92 -0.52
C LEU A 49 0.38 -9.90 -0.27
N ALA A 50 -0.86 -10.19 -0.67
CA ALA A 50 -1.98 -9.28 -0.46
C ALA A 50 -2.25 -9.04 1.04
N LYS A 51 -2.18 -10.10 1.86
CA LYS A 51 -2.31 -9.99 3.33
C LYS A 51 -1.18 -9.17 3.93
N TRP A 52 0.07 -9.37 3.48
CA TRP A 52 1.23 -8.60 3.91
C TRP A 52 1.12 -7.11 3.55
N ILE A 53 0.58 -6.77 2.37
CA ILE A 53 0.36 -5.37 1.96
C ILE A 53 -0.62 -4.65 2.89
N VAL A 54 -1.69 -5.34 3.34
CA VAL A 54 -2.73 -4.74 4.19
C VAL A 54 -2.56 -5.08 5.67
N ALA A 55 -1.39 -5.63 6.05
CA ALA A 55 -1.13 -6.06 7.40
C ALA A 55 -1.10 -4.83 8.35
N PRO A 56 -1.58 -4.95 9.60
CA PRO A 56 -1.65 -3.81 10.54
C PRO A 56 -0.31 -3.16 10.87
N ASP A 57 0.77 -3.93 10.76
CA ASP A 57 2.16 -3.50 10.92
C ASP A 57 2.72 -2.78 9.68
N ASN A 58 1.97 -2.74 8.57
CA ASN A 58 2.24 -1.92 7.40
C ASN A 58 1.36 -0.66 7.40
N PRO A 59 1.84 0.47 7.95
CA PRO A 59 1.04 1.69 8.07
C PRO A 59 0.82 2.42 6.73
N LEU A 60 1.62 2.11 5.69
CA LEU A 60 1.62 2.88 4.45
C LEU A 60 0.33 2.71 3.67
N THR A 61 -0.19 1.49 3.60
CA THR A 61 -1.38 1.18 2.78
C THR A 61 -2.61 1.97 3.24
N ALA A 62 -2.84 2.05 4.55
CA ALA A 62 -3.93 2.83 5.11
C ALA A 62 -3.71 4.34 4.90
N ARG A 63 -2.52 4.86 5.25
CA ARG A 63 -2.15 6.29 5.09
C ARG A 63 -2.33 6.78 3.65
N VAL A 64 -1.81 6.03 2.67
CA VAL A 64 -1.96 6.37 1.24
C VAL A 64 -3.42 6.36 0.85
N THR A 65 -4.19 5.34 1.25
CA THR A 65 -5.60 5.21 0.88
C THR A 65 -6.45 6.36 1.43
N VAL A 66 -6.29 6.73 2.70
CA VAL A 66 -7.06 7.83 3.29
C VAL A 66 -6.64 9.19 2.74
N ASN A 67 -5.35 9.39 2.43
CA ASN A 67 -4.88 10.61 1.77
C ASN A 67 -5.51 10.77 0.38
N ARG A 68 -5.66 9.69 -0.38
CA ARG A 68 -6.35 9.68 -1.67
C ARG A 68 -7.81 10.09 -1.53
N PHE A 69 -8.51 9.57 -0.52
CA PHE A 69 -9.89 9.99 -0.26
C PHE A 69 -9.96 11.46 0.13
N TRP A 70 -9.09 11.91 1.04
CA TRP A 70 -8.99 13.30 1.44
C TRP A 70 -8.79 14.22 0.25
N GLN A 71 -7.80 13.93 -0.61
CA GLN A 71 -7.52 14.71 -1.81
C GLN A 71 -8.72 14.77 -2.76
N ARG A 72 -9.52 13.71 -2.89
CA ARG A 72 -10.74 13.73 -3.71
C ARG A 72 -11.83 14.66 -3.15
N PHE A 73 -11.88 14.86 -1.83
CA PHE A 73 -12.84 15.77 -1.21
C PHE A 73 -12.36 17.23 -1.19
N PHE A 74 -11.06 17.47 -0.95
CA PHE A 74 -10.51 18.81 -0.73
C PHE A 74 -9.64 19.34 -1.88
N GLY A 75 -9.45 18.56 -2.96
CA GLY A 75 -8.59 18.92 -4.10
C GLY A 75 -7.08 18.79 -3.83
N LYS A 76 -6.66 18.84 -2.56
CA LYS A 76 -5.27 18.66 -2.11
C LYS A 76 -5.21 17.62 -1.00
N GLY A 77 -4.26 16.69 -1.10
CA GLY A 77 -3.98 15.70 -0.06
C GLY A 77 -3.33 16.31 1.18
N ILE A 78 -3.42 15.61 2.32
CA ILE A 78 -2.61 15.93 3.51
C ILE A 78 -1.12 15.77 3.17
N VAL A 79 -0.81 14.73 2.39
CA VAL A 79 0.42 14.62 1.61
C VAL A 79 0.07 15.00 0.18
N GLU A 80 0.69 16.06 -0.35
CA GLU A 80 0.40 16.59 -1.68
C GLU A 80 0.86 15.64 -2.79
N THR A 81 2.00 14.98 -2.59
CA THR A 81 2.52 13.94 -3.48
C THR A 81 1.84 12.60 -3.24
N GLU A 82 0.62 12.42 -3.75
CA GLU A 82 -0.19 11.21 -3.57
C GLU A 82 0.56 9.88 -3.84
N ASN A 83 1.46 9.89 -4.81
CA ASN A 83 2.20 8.70 -5.26
C ASN A 83 3.57 8.53 -4.59
N ASP A 84 3.97 9.44 -3.71
CA ASP A 84 5.26 9.37 -3.02
C ASP A 84 5.13 9.79 -1.55
N PHE A 85 5.20 8.80 -0.67
CA PHE A 85 5.22 8.94 0.79
C PHE A 85 6.64 8.77 1.36
N GLY A 86 7.65 8.68 0.48
CA GLY A 86 9.05 8.52 0.81
C GLY A 86 9.82 9.84 0.77
N SER A 87 11.14 9.76 0.57
CA SER A 87 12.05 10.90 0.68
C SER A 87 11.93 11.93 -0.45
N GLN A 88 11.27 11.57 -1.56
CA GLN A 88 11.00 12.50 -2.68
C GLN A 88 9.58 13.09 -2.60
N GLY A 89 8.77 12.66 -1.63
CA GLY A 89 7.45 13.18 -1.37
C GLY A 89 7.43 14.45 -0.52
N SER A 90 6.32 15.18 -0.58
CA SER A 90 6.02 16.25 0.36
C SER A 90 5.76 15.69 1.76
N LEU A 91 6.19 16.39 2.80
CA LEU A 91 5.80 16.03 4.16
C LEU A 91 4.29 16.25 4.37
N PRO A 92 3.64 15.43 5.21
CA PRO A 92 2.24 15.63 5.56
C PRO A 92 2.06 16.99 6.24
N THR A 93 1.09 17.77 5.79
CA THR A 93 0.74 19.06 6.40
C THR A 93 0.20 18.88 7.82
N GLN A 94 -0.52 17.79 8.07
CA GLN A 94 -1.05 17.40 9.39
C GLN A 94 -0.82 15.89 9.61
N PRO A 95 0.36 15.49 10.13
CA PRO A 95 0.71 14.07 10.31
C PRO A 95 -0.23 13.35 11.29
N GLU A 96 -0.61 14.00 12.40
CA GLU A 96 -1.48 13.40 13.42
C GLU A 96 -2.88 13.08 12.87
N LEU A 97 -3.43 13.96 12.01
CA LEU A 97 -4.71 13.74 11.34
C LEU A 97 -4.62 12.56 10.36
N LEU A 98 -3.54 12.49 9.58
CA LEU A 98 -3.32 11.39 8.64
C LEU A 98 -3.23 10.05 9.39
N ASP A 99 -2.50 10.01 10.49
CA ASP A 99 -2.34 8.82 11.32
C ASP A 99 -3.65 8.40 11.96
N TRP A 100 -4.40 9.35 12.50
CA TRP A 100 -5.71 9.10 13.07
C TRP A 100 -6.69 8.53 12.03
N LEU A 101 -6.76 9.13 10.84
CA LEU A 101 -7.62 8.63 9.75
C LEU A 101 -7.20 7.23 9.29
N ALA A 102 -5.89 6.95 9.24
CA ALA A 102 -5.37 5.64 8.85
C ALA A 102 -5.74 4.55 9.88
N VAL A 103 -5.59 4.83 11.18
CA VAL A 103 -6.02 3.93 12.26
C VAL A 103 -7.52 3.71 12.22
N GLU A 104 -8.32 4.78 12.16
CA GLU A 104 -9.78 4.71 12.07
C GLU A 104 -10.23 3.87 10.87
N PHE A 105 -9.52 3.96 9.74
CA PHE A 105 -9.83 3.17 8.55
C PHE A 105 -9.57 1.66 8.76
N ILE A 106 -8.47 1.30 9.43
CA ILE A 106 -8.14 -0.08 9.76
C ILE A 106 -9.14 -0.64 10.79
N GLU A 107 -9.38 0.10 11.88
CA GLU A 107 -10.24 -0.34 13.00
C GLU A 107 -11.71 -0.50 12.57
N ASN A 108 -12.19 0.29 11.61
CA ASN A 108 -13.50 0.10 10.98
C ASN A 108 -13.53 -0.97 9.88
N GLY A 109 -12.56 -1.88 9.86
CA GLY A 109 -12.53 -3.01 8.94
C GLY A 109 -12.36 -2.61 7.48
N TRP A 110 -11.57 -1.57 7.20
CA TRP A 110 -11.29 -1.08 5.85
C TRP A 110 -12.55 -0.61 5.09
N SER A 111 -13.59 -0.19 5.81
CA SER A 111 -14.84 0.30 5.22
C SER A 111 -14.64 1.66 4.54
N MET A 112 -14.51 1.63 3.21
CA MET A 112 -14.42 2.84 2.37
C MET A 112 -15.60 3.78 2.59
N LYS A 113 -16.81 3.24 2.78
CA LYS A 113 -18.02 4.04 3.02
C LYS A 113 -17.96 4.75 4.37
N SER A 114 -17.43 4.09 5.41
CA SER A 114 -17.32 4.68 6.74
C SER A 114 -16.34 5.84 6.75
N ILE A 115 -15.13 5.66 6.22
CA ILE A 115 -14.11 6.72 6.21
C ILE A 115 -14.52 7.91 5.33
N GLN A 116 -15.15 7.66 4.18
CA GLN A 116 -15.65 8.75 3.33
C GLN A 116 -16.79 9.52 3.99
N ARG A 117 -17.71 8.84 4.69
CA ARG A 117 -18.76 9.50 5.46
C ARG A 117 -18.17 10.34 6.59
N LEU A 118 -17.18 9.81 7.30
CA LEU A 118 -16.49 10.55 8.37
C LEU A 118 -15.90 11.86 7.84
N ILE A 119 -15.19 11.81 6.71
CA ILE A 119 -14.64 13.00 6.05
C ILE A 119 -15.76 13.97 5.64
N ALA A 120 -16.79 13.50 4.93
CA ALA A 120 -17.87 14.34 4.42
C ALA A 120 -18.75 14.97 5.51
N THR A 121 -18.78 14.39 6.72
CA THR A 121 -19.55 14.91 7.87
C THR A 121 -18.68 15.70 8.86
N SER A 122 -17.36 15.77 8.63
CA SER A 122 -16.42 16.51 9.46
C SER A 122 -16.77 18.01 9.52
N ALA A 123 -16.30 18.69 10.58
CA ALA A 123 -16.40 20.14 10.66
C ALA A 123 -15.59 20.81 9.54
N THR A 124 -14.41 20.28 9.22
CA THR A 124 -13.52 20.77 8.16
C THR A 124 -14.21 20.78 6.80
N TYR A 125 -14.87 19.69 6.41
CA TYR A 125 -15.57 19.61 5.13
C TYR A 125 -16.77 20.58 5.06
N ARG A 126 -17.47 20.80 6.17
CA ARG A 126 -18.62 21.71 6.24
C ARG A 126 -18.23 23.20 6.27
N GLN A 127 -16.95 23.52 6.42
CA GLN A 127 -16.41 24.89 6.41
C GLN A 127 -15.75 25.25 5.07
N SER A 128 -15.60 24.27 4.16
CA SER A 128 -14.96 24.44 2.85
C SER A 128 -15.92 24.95 1.78
#